data_AF-A0A3A1R3V4-F1
#
_entry.id   AF-A0A3A1R3V4-F1
#
_cell.length_a   1.000
_cell.length_b   1.000
_cell.length_c   1.000
_cell.angle_alpha   90.00
_cell.angle_beta   90.00
_cell.angle_gamma   90.00
#
_symmetry.space_group_name_H-M   'P 1'
#
loop_
_entity.id
_entity.type
_entity.pdbx_description
1 polymer ?
#
loop_
_entity_poly.entity_id
_entity_poly.type
_entity_poly.pdbx_seq_one_letter_code
_entity_poly.pdbx_strand_id
1 'polypeptide(L)'
;MLYLHDVWVNWFEGEENGYNVCHFHEWRKEDTIELLDQVPLIKVTPGFFHFIENDLSDLPQALLNDIYQKAYLRKNHERIQMEYCFIVTDGTGILAVDTIGYSIPIRKSRIIPRQEQLVYEMTEDQECYTYNFELERKAKDYHILSPKPAIMSGLTRRERQLKQLMFMALDQLHSSKNTAEIRYWCTEWSPGNYERIQSMDFEEAWQSLFEETKEGWSKKHLLFCENLIKGQPFFEKLWELENRPKVN
;
A
#
# COMPACT_ATOMS: atom_id res chain seq x y z
N MET A 1 -11.67 -1.02 -27.82
CA MET A 1 -10.85 -0.76 -26.62
C MET A 1 -10.79 0.74 -26.40
N LEU A 2 -11.07 1.21 -25.19
CA LEU A 2 -11.06 2.62 -24.85
C LEU A 2 -9.64 3.08 -24.47
N TYR A 3 -9.37 4.37 -24.59
CA TYR A 3 -8.09 4.96 -24.22
C TYR A 3 -8.30 6.24 -23.43
N LEU A 4 -7.53 6.40 -22.36
CA LEU A 4 -7.43 7.63 -21.59
C LEU A 4 -6.15 8.37 -22.00
N HIS A 5 -6.20 9.69 -22.00
CA HIS A 5 -5.10 10.55 -22.41
C HIS A 5 -4.67 11.48 -21.28
N ASP A 6 -3.40 11.89 -21.31
CA ASP A 6 -2.79 12.82 -20.36
C ASP A 6 -3.03 12.43 -18.88
N VAL A 7 -2.85 11.15 -18.54
CA VAL A 7 -3.14 10.59 -17.21
C VAL A 7 -2.00 10.82 -16.23
N TRP A 8 -2.29 11.46 -15.10
CA TRP A 8 -1.29 11.70 -14.05
C TRP A 8 -1.28 10.51 -13.09
N VAL A 9 -0.10 9.95 -12.85
CA VAL A 9 0.09 8.77 -12.01
C VAL A 9 1.22 8.98 -11.02
N ASN A 10 1.06 8.41 -9.84
CA ASN A 10 2.04 8.33 -8.77
C ASN A 10 2.27 6.83 -8.49
N TRP A 11 3.36 6.29 -9.01
CA TRP A 11 3.60 4.86 -8.96
C TRP A 11 4.05 4.40 -7.57
N PHE A 12 3.28 3.46 -7.00
CA PHE A 12 3.65 2.69 -5.83
C PHE A 12 4.15 1.32 -6.30
N GLU A 13 5.40 1.01 -5.99
CA GLU A 13 6.12 -0.18 -6.48
C GLU A 13 6.06 -1.31 -5.46
N GLY A 14 5.73 -2.52 -5.94
CA GLY A 14 5.72 -3.73 -5.12
C GLY A 14 4.64 -3.73 -4.04
N GLU A 15 3.62 -2.87 -4.15
CA GLU A 15 2.53 -2.82 -3.19
C GLU A 15 1.55 -3.97 -3.41
N GLU A 16 1.62 -4.94 -2.51
CA GLU A 16 0.71 -6.08 -2.52
C GLU A 16 -0.69 -5.69 -2.07
N ASN A 17 -0.81 -4.85 -1.04
CA ASN A 17 -2.10 -4.44 -0.50
C ASN A 17 -2.50 -3.05 -0.99
N GLY A 18 -3.73 -2.92 -1.50
CA GLY A 18 -4.24 -1.68 -2.10
C GLY A 18 -4.26 -0.48 -1.16
N TYR A 19 -4.27 -0.68 0.16
CA TYR A 19 -4.28 0.41 1.14
C TYR A 19 -2.98 1.24 1.16
N ASN A 20 -1.90 0.73 0.57
CA ASN A 20 -0.66 1.49 0.41
C ASN A 20 -0.61 2.29 -0.90
N VAL A 21 -1.47 1.96 -1.87
CA VAL A 21 -1.60 2.72 -3.12
C VAL A 21 -2.44 3.97 -2.85
N CYS A 22 -1.74 5.08 -2.62
CA CYS A 22 -2.36 6.28 -2.07
C CYS A 22 -3.27 6.99 -3.08
N HIS A 23 -4.42 7.45 -2.60
CA HIS A 23 -5.30 8.33 -3.36
C HIS A 23 -4.67 9.70 -3.57
N PHE A 24 -5.16 10.45 -4.56
CA PHE A 24 -4.63 11.76 -4.95
C PHE A 24 -4.47 12.74 -3.77
N HIS A 25 -5.43 12.78 -2.84
CA HIS A 25 -5.38 13.68 -1.69
C HIS A 25 -4.27 13.35 -0.68
N GLU A 26 -3.66 12.17 -0.79
CA GLU A 26 -2.52 11.73 0.02
C GLU A 26 -1.17 11.83 -0.72
N TRP A 27 -1.17 12.30 -1.97
CA TRP A 27 0.06 12.54 -2.72
C TRP A 27 0.83 13.72 -2.09
N ARG A 28 2.14 13.62 -2.13
CA ARG A 28 3.09 14.57 -1.54
C ARG A 28 3.84 15.31 -2.64
N LYS A 29 4.39 16.50 -2.33
CA LYS A 29 5.16 17.29 -3.30
C LYS A 29 6.44 16.57 -3.75
N GLU A 30 6.97 15.73 -2.87
CA GLU A 30 8.19 14.96 -3.08
C GLU A 30 7.95 13.66 -3.87
N ASP A 31 6.69 13.31 -4.15
CA ASP A 31 6.36 12.13 -4.96
C ASP A 31 6.78 12.35 -6.42
N THR A 32 7.20 11.27 -7.08
CA THR A 32 7.54 11.30 -8.51
C THR A 32 6.28 11.08 -9.32
N ILE A 33 5.71 12.18 -9.83
CA ILE A 33 4.52 12.13 -10.67
C ILE A 33 4.92 11.97 -12.13
N GLU A 34 4.32 11.00 -12.80
CA GLU A 34 4.52 10.68 -14.21
C GLU A 34 3.25 10.96 -15.02
N LEU A 35 3.40 11.15 -16.34
CA LEU A 35 2.28 11.43 -17.25
C LEU A 35 2.19 10.34 -18.33
N LEU A 36 1.09 9.58 -18.32
CA LEU A 36 0.74 8.67 -19.41
C LEU A 36 0.02 9.45 -20.50
N ASP A 37 0.67 9.60 -21.65
CA ASP A 37 0.14 10.31 -22.83
C ASP A 37 -1.09 9.60 -23.40
N GLN A 38 -1.04 8.27 -23.44
CA GLN A 38 -2.14 7.42 -23.86
C GLN A 38 -2.06 6.10 -23.10
N VAL A 39 -3.17 5.62 -22.55
CA VAL A 39 -3.21 4.36 -21.80
C VAL A 39 -4.54 3.66 -22.04
N PRO A 40 -4.56 2.34 -22.30
CA PRO A 40 -5.79 1.60 -22.53
C PRO A 40 -6.63 1.51 -21.25
N LEU A 41 -7.94 1.64 -21.39
CA LEU A 41 -8.91 1.56 -20.30
C LEU A 41 -9.74 0.29 -20.44
N ILE A 42 -9.79 -0.51 -19.37
CA ILE A 42 -10.47 -1.80 -19.33
C ILE A 42 -11.41 -1.85 -18.13
N LYS A 43 -12.70 -2.09 -18.42
CA LYS A 43 -13.70 -2.39 -17.39
C LYS A 43 -13.70 -3.90 -17.13
N VAL A 44 -13.63 -4.31 -15.87
CA VAL A 44 -13.56 -5.72 -15.46
C VAL A 44 -14.56 -6.02 -14.35
N THR A 45 -14.65 -7.28 -13.94
CA THR A 45 -15.48 -7.65 -12.78
C THR A 45 -14.84 -7.20 -11.47
N PRO A 46 -15.63 -6.89 -10.42
CA PRO A 46 -15.08 -6.51 -9.11
C PRO A 46 -14.11 -7.52 -8.52
N GLY A 47 -14.35 -8.83 -8.74
CA GLY A 47 -13.45 -9.89 -8.28
C GLY A 47 -12.06 -9.83 -8.94
N PHE A 48 -11.99 -9.50 -10.24
CA PHE A 48 -10.72 -9.36 -10.94
C PHE A 48 -10.02 -8.04 -10.59
N PHE A 49 -10.78 -6.96 -10.40
CA PHE A 49 -10.24 -5.69 -9.89
C PHE A 49 -9.59 -5.88 -8.52
N HIS A 50 -10.29 -6.54 -7.59
CA HIS A 50 -9.76 -6.83 -6.25
C HIS A 50 -8.48 -7.66 -6.30
N PHE A 51 -8.41 -8.65 -7.19
CA PHE A 51 -7.20 -9.46 -7.43
C PHE A 51 -6.02 -8.60 -7.88
N ILE A 52 -6.20 -7.75 -8.90
CA ILE A 52 -5.13 -6.86 -9.38
C ILE A 52 -4.69 -5.89 -8.28
N GLU A 53 -5.63 -5.35 -7.51
CA GLU A 53 -5.35 -4.37 -6.47
C GLU A 53 -4.60 -4.98 -5.28
N ASN A 54 -5.02 -6.17 -4.82
CA ASN A 54 -4.62 -6.72 -3.52
C ASN A 54 -3.71 -7.96 -3.59
N ASP A 55 -3.24 -8.32 -4.78
CA ASP A 55 -2.26 -9.39 -4.98
C ASP A 55 -1.08 -8.92 -5.86
N LEU A 56 0.02 -9.68 -5.81
CA LEU A 56 1.16 -9.60 -6.74
C LEU A 56 1.30 -10.93 -7.48
N SER A 57 0.20 -11.37 -8.08
CA SER A 57 0.14 -12.60 -8.87
C SER A 57 0.18 -12.29 -10.38
N ASP A 58 0.46 -13.32 -11.17
CA ASP A 58 0.49 -13.20 -12.63
C ASP A 58 -0.87 -12.80 -13.20
N LEU A 59 -0.85 -11.81 -14.09
CA LEU A 59 -1.99 -11.40 -14.90
C LEU A 59 -2.26 -12.45 -15.99
N PRO A 60 -3.53 -12.70 -16.35
CA PRO A 60 -3.88 -13.59 -17.44
C PRO A 60 -3.22 -13.19 -18.75
N GLN A 61 -2.67 -14.17 -19.49
CA GLN A 61 -2.01 -13.90 -20.77
C GLN A 61 -2.93 -13.20 -21.78
N ALA A 62 -4.23 -13.48 -21.74
CA ALA A 62 -5.23 -12.79 -22.57
C ALA A 62 -5.25 -11.27 -22.31
N LEU A 63 -5.20 -10.85 -21.04
CA LEU A 63 -5.09 -9.43 -20.68
C LEU A 63 -3.78 -8.84 -21.18
N LEU A 64 -2.64 -9.51 -20.95
CA LEU A 64 -1.33 -9.04 -21.39
C LEU A 64 -1.29 -8.82 -22.91
N ASN A 65 -1.83 -9.76 -23.69
CA ASN A 65 -1.93 -9.64 -25.14
C ASN A 65 -2.83 -8.45 -25.55
N ASP A 66 -3.91 -8.20 -24.81
CA ASP A 66 -4.83 -7.10 -25.08
C ASP A 66 -4.24 -5.73 -24.77
N ILE A 67 -3.21 -5.62 -23.93
CA ILE A 67 -2.58 -4.34 -23.55
C ILE A 67 -1.17 -4.15 -24.11
N TYR A 68 -0.58 -5.19 -24.70
CA TYR A 68 0.81 -5.19 -25.14
C TYR A 68 1.12 -4.01 -26.07
N GLN A 69 2.06 -3.16 -25.65
CA GLN A 69 2.57 -2.01 -26.42
C GLN A 69 1.50 -0.97 -26.79
N LYS A 70 0.40 -0.88 -26.03
CA LYS A 70 -0.71 0.05 -26.32
C LYS A 70 -0.69 1.33 -25.48
N ALA A 71 0.18 1.41 -24.48
CA ALA A 71 0.35 2.57 -23.61
C ALA A 71 1.64 3.33 -23.91
N TYR A 72 1.62 4.63 -23.61
CA TYR A 72 2.72 5.55 -23.85
C TYR A 72 2.91 6.49 -22.66
N LEU A 73 4.12 6.51 -22.13
CA LEU A 73 4.59 7.44 -21.11
C LEU A 73 5.22 8.67 -21.76
N ARG A 74 5.00 9.86 -21.19
CA ARG A 74 5.67 11.09 -21.60
C ARG A 74 6.78 11.42 -20.62
N LYS A 75 8.02 11.45 -21.10
CA LYS A 75 9.20 11.83 -20.31
C LYS A 75 10.10 12.75 -21.13
N ASN A 76 10.43 13.92 -20.61
CA ASN A 76 11.30 14.90 -21.30
C ASN A 76 10.86 15.27 -22.73
N HIS A 77 9.54 15.37 -22.97
CA HIS A 77 8.92 15.57 -24.29
C HIS A 77 9.04 14.38 -25.26
N GLU A 78 9.65 13.28 -24.85
CA GLU A 78 9.66 12.04 -25.60
C GLU A 78 8.49 11.14 -25.20
N ARG A 79 7.99 10.39 -26.18
CA ARG A 79 6.93 9.41 -26.02
C ARG A 79 7.55 8.02 -25.96
N ILE A 80 7.50 7.40 -24.78
CA ILE A 80 8.08 6.10 -24.50
C ILE A 80 6.96 5.06 -24.51
N GLN A 81 7.04 4.09 -25.40
CA GLN A 81 6.06 2.99 -25.46
C GLN A 81 6.30 2.03 -24.30
N MET A 82 5.23 1.65 -23.61
CA MET A 82 5.27 0.73 -22.47
C MET A 82 4.78 -0.65 -22.89
N GLU A 83 5.39 -1.72 -22.36
CA GLU A 83 5.03 -3.09 -22.72
C GLU A 83 3.63 -3.47 -22.22
N TYR A 84 3.38 -3.43 -20.91
CA TYR A 84 2.06 -3.71 -20.35
C TYR A 84 1.70 -2.66 -19.30
N CYS A 85 1.01 -1.62 -19.75
CA CYS A 85 0.46 -0.58 -18.89
C CYS A 85 -0.99 -0.29 -19.29
N PHE A 86 -1.87 -0.14 -18.31
CA PHE A 86 -3.31 -0.01 -18.50
C PHE A 86 -3.98 0.65 -17.30
N ILE A 87 -5.19 1.16 -17.52
CA ILE A 87 -6.12 1.53 -16.45
C ILE A 87 -7.20 0.46 -16.38
N VAL A 88 -7.47 0.00 -15.17
CA VAL A 88 -8.53 -0.95 -14.86
C VAL A 88 -9.58 -0.32 -13.95
N THR A 89 -10.84 -0.66 -14.18
CA THR A 89 -11.96 -0.27 -13.31
C THR A 89 -13.00 -1.38 -13.24
N ASP A 90 -13.68 -1.51 -12.10
CA ASP A 90 -14.89 -2.32 -11.96
C ASP A 90 -16.18 -1.48 -11.97
N GLY A 91 -16.07 -0.18 -12.27
CA GLY A 91 -17.14 0.80 -12.18
C GLY A 91 -17.24 1.53 -10.84
N THR A 92 -16.47 1.12 -9.81
CA THR A 92 -16.38 1.81 -8.51
C THR A 92 -14.94 2.17 -8.17
N GLY A 93 -14.03 1.21 -8.29
CA GLY A 93 -12.58 1.41 -8.13
C GLY A 93 -11.91 1.71 -9.46
N ILE A 94 -10.82 2.48 -9.42
CA ILE A 94 -9.98 2.77 -10.58
C ILE A 94 -8.52 2.60 -10.17
N LEU A 95 -7.73 1.97 -11.04
CA LEU A 95 -6.31 1.76 -10.83
C LEU A 95 -5.55 1.85 -12.15
N ALA A 96 -4.47 2.62 -12.18
CA ALA A 96 -3.46 2.53 -13.21
C ALA A 96 -2.43 1.48 -12.80
N VAL A 97 -2.05 0.63 -13.74
CA VAL A 97 -1.15 -0.50 -13.53
C VAL A 97 -0.06 -0.48 -14.58
N ASP A 98 1.17 -0.72 -14.15
CA ASP A 98 2.32 -1.00 -15.00
C ASP A 98 3.05 -2.24 -14.46
N THR A 99 3.38 -3.16 -15.36
CA THR A 99 4.07 -4.41 -15.02
C THR A 99 5.58 -4.31 -15.13
N ILE A 100 6.12 -3.23 -15.73
CA ILE A 100 7.54 -3.09 -16.05
C ILE A 100 8.06 -4.26 -16.93
N GLY A 101 7.21 -4.78 -17.82
CA GLY A 101 7.55 -5.86 -18.76
C GLY A 101 7.39 -7.27 -18.20
N TYR A 102 6.95 -7.41 -16.94
CA TYR A 102 6.64 -8.70 -16.34
C TYR A 102 5.14 -9.07 -16.52
N SER A 103 4.75 -10.24 -16.04
CA SER A 103 3.34 -10.67 -15.96
C SER A 103 2.63 -10.18 -14.69
N ILE A 104 3.34 -9.58 -13.73
CA ILE A 104 2.82 -9.19 -12.41
C ILE A 104 2.54 -7.67 -12.38
N PRO A 105 1.47 -7.18 -11.71
CA PRO A 105 1.19 -5.75 -11.59
C PRO A 105 2.11 -5.08 -10.55
N ILE A 106 3.38 -4.84 -10.92
CA ILE A 106 4.42 -4.32 -10.03
C ILE A 106 4.17 -2.88 -9.59
N ARG A 107 3.75 -2.01 -10.52
CA ARG A 107 3.49 -0.59 -10.28
C ARG A 107 2.00 -0.33 -10.30
N LYS A 108 1.50 0.27 -9.23
CA LYS A 108 0.08 0.60 -9.06
C LYS A 108 -0.06 2.09 -8.73
N SER A 109 -1.09 2.74 -9.26
CA SER A 109 -1.37 4.15 -8.97
C SER A 109 -2.87 4.42 -8.99
N ARG A 110 -3.33 5.30 -8.10
CA ARG A 110 -4.61 6.00 -8.29
C ARG A 110 -4.44 7.10 -9.35
N ILE A 111 -5.53 7.69 -9.83
CA ILE A 111 -5.47 8.81 -10.78
C ILE A 111 -6.12 10.03 -10.15
N ILE A 112 -5.96 11.20 -10.77
CA ILE A 112 -6.54 12.43 -10.22
C ILE A 112 -8.07 12.45 -10.39
N PRO A 113 -8.84 13.14 -9.51
CA PRO A 113 -10.30 13.08 -9.51
C PRO A 113 -10.97 13.43 -10.85
N ARG A 114 -10.42 14.39 -11.60
CA ARG A 114 -10.94 14.74 -12.93
C ARG A 114 -10.84 13.57 -13.93
N GLN A 115 -9.80 12.76 -13.81
CA GLN A 115 -9.59 11.58 -14.66
C GLN A 115 -10.44 10.41 -14.21
N GLU A 116 -10.68 10.27 -12.90
CA GLU A 116 -11.65 9.31 -12.37
C GLU A 116 -13.04 9.57 -12.95
N GLN A 117 -13.48 10.83 -12.95
CA GLN A 117 -14.77 11.22 -13.53
C GLN A 117 -14.89 10.83 -15.01
N LEU A 118 -13.84 11.07 -15.81
CA LEU A 118 -13.82 10.67 -17.23
C LEU A 118 -13.90 9.15 -17.39
N VAL A 119 -13.23 8.37 -16.52
CA VAL A 119 -13.31 6.91 -16.55
C VAL A 119 -14.73 6.43 -16.28
N TYR A 120 -15.43 7.01 -15.29
CA TYR A 120 -16.83 6.66 -15.03
C TYR A 120 -17.73 6.94 -16.23
N GLU A 121 -17.61 8.13 -16.83
CA GLU A 121 -18.39 8.51 -18.02
C GLU A 121 -18.10 7.60 -19.22
N MET A 122 -16.84 7.26 -19.46
CA MET A 122 -16.45 6.42 -20.60
C MET A 122 -16.85 4.95 -20.44
N THR A 123 -17.06 4.48 -19.21
CA THR A 123 -17.29 3.06 -18.91
C THR A 123 -18.71 2.74 -18.45
N GLU A 124 -19.59 3.75 -18.33
CA GLU A 124 -20.97 3.60 -17.86
C GLU A 124 -21.71 2.48 -18.61
N ASP A 125 -21.77 2.56 -19.95
CA ASP A 125 -22.47 1.60 -20.81
C ASP A 125 -21.58 0.47 -21.35
N GLN A 126 -20.33 0.36 -20.88
CA GLN A 126 -19.43 -0.70 -21.33
C GLN A 126 -19.68 -2.01 -20.58
N GLU A 127 -19.64 -3.12 -21.31
CA GLU A 127 -19.60 -4.45 -20.72
C GLU A 127 -18.23 -4.75 -20.11
N CYS A 128 -18.21 -5.58 -19.07
CA CYS A 128 -16.97 -5.99 -18.42
C CYS A 128 -16.23 -7.03 -19.28
N TYR A 129 -14.93 -6.81 -19.47
CA TYR A 129 -14.03 -7.84 -19.98
C TYR A 129 -13.93 -8.96 -18.94
N THR A 130 -14.00 -10.19 -19.43
CA THR A 130 -13.84 -11.39 -18.61
C THR A 130 -12.55 -12.09 -19.00
N TYR A 131 -11.66 -12.21 -18.03
CA TYR A 131 -10.42 -12.97 -18.17
C TYR A 131 -10.49 -14.18 -17.27
N ASN A 132 -9.94 -15.31 -17.71
CA ASN A 132 -9.80 -16.48 -16.86
C ASN A 132 -8.58 -16.26 -15.96
N PHE A 133 -8.80 -16.21 -14.65
CA PHE A 133 -7.76 -16.08 -13.65
C PHE A 133 -8.03 -17.05 -12.51
N GLU A 134 -6.95 -17.56 -11.93
CA GLU A 134 -7.05 -18.40 -10.74
C GLU A 134 -7.15 -17.48 -9.53
N LEU A 135 -8.37 -17.32 -9.01
CA LEU A 135 -8.55 -16.89 -7.63
C LEU A 135 -8.04 -18.02 -6.75
N GLU A 136 -6.74 -18.05 -6.48
CA GLU A 136 -6.23 -18.84 -5.37
C GLU A 136 -6.96 -18.37 -4.12
N ARG A 137 -7.96 -19.13 -3.66
CA ARG A 137 -8.61 -18.95 -2.35
C ARG A 137 -7.64 -19.32 -1.21
N LYS A 138 -6.36 -19.02 -1.34
CA LYS A 138 -5.45 -19.07 -0.20
C LYS A 138 -5.89 -17.94 0.71
N ALA A 139 -6.24 -18.28 1.95
CA ALA A 139 -6.36 -17.26 2.97
C ALA A 139 -5.02 -16.53 3.00
N LYS A 140 -5.03 -15.24 2.65
CA LYS A 140 -3.82 -14.44 2.65
C LYS A 140 -3.24 -14.45 4.06
N ASP A 141 -2.01 -14.94 4.19
CA ASP A 141 -1.30 -14.98 5.46
C ASP A 141 -0.76 -13.57 5.75
N TYR A 142 -1.50 -12.84 6.58
CA TYR A 142 -1.09 -11.53 7.04
C TYR A 142 -0.11 -11.67 8.21
N HIS A 143 0.98 -10.91 8.15
CA HIS A 143 2.00 -10.86 9.20
C HIS A 143 2.17 -9.42 9.70
N ILE A 144 2.94 -9.22 10.77
CA ILE A 144 3.13 -7.90 11.38
C ILE A 144 3.63 -6.83 10.38
N LEU A 145 4.45 -7.22 9.40
CA LEU A 145 4.97 -6.32 8.37
C LEU A 145 4.06 -6.21 7.11
N SER A 146 3.05 -7.07 6.97
CA SER A 146 2.02 -7.00 5.93
C SER A 146 0.65 -7.27 6.57
N PRO A 147 0.14 -6.30 7.34
CA PRO A 147 -1.05 -6.51 8.17
C PRO A 147 -2.33 -6.55 7.33
N LYS A 148 -3.40 -7.06 7.95
CA LYS A 148 -4.74 -7.05 7.35
C LYS A 148 -5.17 -5.62 6.99
N PRO A 149 -5.87 -5.41 5.86
CA PRO A 149 -6.39 -4.09 5.48
C PRO A 149 -7.19 -3.39 6.59
N ALA A 150 -7.95 -4.15 7.39
CA ALA A 150 -8.71 -3.61 8.52
C ALA A 150 -7.85 -2.87 9.56
N ILE A 151 -6.59 -3.27 9.74
CA ILE A 151 -5.63 -2.67 10.69
C ILE A 151 -5.11 -1.32 10.18
N MET A 152 -5.09 -1.14 8.86
CA MET A 152 -4.54 0.04 8.17
C MET A 152 -5.63 1.00 7.66
N SER A 153 -6.88 0.54 7.60
CA SER A 153 -8.02 1.33 7.13
C SER A 153 -8.27 2.55 8.02
N GLY A 154 -8.53 3.69 7.39
CA GLY A 154 -8.83 4.96 8.07
C GLY A 154 -7.61 5.73 8.57
N LEU A 155 -6.40 5.15 8.48
CA LEU A 155 -5.16 5.86 8.75
C LEU A 155 -4.81 6.75 7.56
N THR A 156 -4.27 7.94 7.82
CA THR A 156 -3.62 8.75 6.78
C THR A 156 -2.32 8.10 6.31
N ARG A 157 -1.82 8.45 5.12
CA ARG A 157 -0.52 7.96 4.61
C ARG A 157 0.61 8.09 5.63
N ARG A 158 0.70 9.22 6.33
CA ARG A 158 1.72 9.43 7.38
C ARG A 158 1.55 8.43 8.52
N GLU A 159 0.33 8.23 8.99
CA GLU A 159 0.05 7.29 10.07
C GLU A 159 0.32 5.85 9.66
N ARG A 160 0.01 5.46 8.41
CA ARG A 160 0.37 4.14 7.86
C ARG A 160 1.88 3.93 7.87
N GLN A 161 2.65 4.92 7.42
CA GLN A 161 4.12 4.83 7.40
C GLN A 161 4.73 4.75 8.80
N LEU A 162 4.25 5.58 9.75
CA LEU A 162 4.72 5.52 11.15
C LEU A 162 4.29 4.21 11.84
N LYS A 163 3.10 3.69 11.51
CA LYS A 163 2.65 2.40 12.02
C LYS A 163 3.47 1.24 11.48
N GLN A 164 3.83 1.28 10.19
CA GLN A 164 4.75 0.31 9.61
C GLN A 164 6.12 0.36 10.29
N LEU A 165 6.65 1.56 10.56
CA LEU A 165 7.89 1.73 11.31
C LEU A 165 7.80 1.14 12.74
N MET A 166 6.69 1.40 13.45
CA MET A 166 6.45 0.82 14.77
C MET A 166 6.38 -0.71 14.69
N PHE A 167 5.71 -1.26 13.68
CA PHE A 167 5.62 -2.71 13.46
C PHE A 167 6.97 -3.34 13.13
N MET A 168 7.83 -2.67 12.37
CA MET A 168 9.21 -3.12 12.14
C MET A 168 10.03 -3.15 13.44
N ALA A 169 9.90 -2.13 14.28
CA ALA A 169 10.60 -2.07 15.56
C ALA A 169 10.08 -3.12 16.56
N LEU A 170 8.77 -3.37 16.55
CA LEU A 170 8.14 -4.45 17.31
C LEU A 170 8.61 -5.83 16.82
N ASP A 171 8.67 -6.08 15.51
CA ASP A 171 9.16 -7.33 14.94
C ASP A 171 10.63 -7.61 15.31
N GLN A 172 11.47 -6.56 15.33
CA GLN A 172 12.84 -6.65 15.84
C GLN A 172 12.88 -6.98 17.33
N LEU A 173 11.98 -6.38 18.13
CA LEU A 173 11.86 -6.67 19.57
C LEU A 173 11.39 -8.12 19.81
N HIS A 174 10.48 -8.65 18.99
CA HIS A 174 10.08 -10.07 19.04
C HIS A 174 11.26 -10.99 18.72
N SER A 175 12.03 -10.63 17.70
CA SER A 175 13.22 -11.38 17.26
C SER A 175 14.33 -11.43 18.31
N SER A 176 14.41 -10.45 19.23
CA SER A 176 15.44 -10.41 20.29
C SER A 176 15.24 -11.49 21.36
N LYS A 177 14.01 -12.00 21.51
CA LYS A 177 13.60 -12.97 22.55
C LYS A 177 13.94 -12.52 23.98
N ASN A 178 14.06 -11.20 24.20
CA ASN A 178 14.43 -10.63 25.49
C ASN A 178 13.20 -10.32 26.34
N THR A 179 12.91 -11.18 27.31
CA THR A 179 11.76 -11.03 28.22
C THR A 179 11.79 -9.74 29.04
N ALA A 180 12.96 -9.29 29.49
CA ALA A 180 13.05 -8.06 30.28
C ALA A 180 12.72 -6.83 29.43
N GLU A 181 13.20 -6.82 28.19
CA GLU A 181 12.98 -5.73 27.24
C GLU A 181 11.53 -5.62 26.79
N ILE A 182 10.87 -6.73 26.44
CA ILE A 182 9.45 -6.68 26.06
C ILE A 182 8.57 -6.22 27.23
N ARG A 183 8.83 -6.70 28.46
CA ARG A 183 8.10 -6.28 29.66
C ARG A 183 8.31 -4.79 29.97
N TYR A 184 9.51 -4.27 29.72
CA TYR A 184 9.77 -2.83 29.83
C TYR A 184 8.87 -2.06 28.86
N TRP A 185 8.84 -2.42 27.59
CA TRP A 185 7.99 -1.74 26.60
C TRP A 185 6.49 -1.90 26.86
N CYS A 186 6.03 -3.06 27.34
CA CYS A 186 4.66 -3.24 27.82
C CYS A 186 4.33 -2.27 28.97
N THR A 187 5.28 -2.05 29.88
CA THR A 187 5.11 -1.13 31.02
C THR A 187 5.05 0.31 30.53
N GLU A 188 5.93 0.72 29.60
CA GLU A 188 5.88 2.04 28.98
C GLU A 188 4.54 2.30 28.26
N TRP A 189 3.99 1.26 27.61
CA TRP A 189 2.69 1.35 26.97
C TRP A 189 1.53 1.43 27.98
N SER A 190 1.50 0.58 29.00
CA SER A 190 0.41 0.51 29.98
C SER A 190 0.95 0.47 31.43
N PRO A 191 1.40 1.62 31.98
CA PRO A 191 2.05 1.66 33.30
C PRO A 191 1.18 1.16 34.45
N GLY A 192 -0.15 1.32 34.33
CA GLY A 192 -1.12 0.86 35.34
C GLY A 192 -1.20 -0.67 35.52
N ASN A 193 -0.60 -1.45 34.62
CA ASN A 193 -0.62 -2.91 34.64
C ASN A 193 0.71 -3.54 35.08
N TYR A 194 1.60 -2.77 35.73
CA TYR A 194 2.97 -3.18 36.06
C TYR A 194 3.09 -4.56 36.71
N GLU A 195 2.35 -4.82 37.78
CA GLU A 195 2.43 -6.11 38.50
C GLU A 195 2.08 -7.30 37.61
N ARG A 196 1.07 -7.14 36.74
CA ARG A 196 0.67 -8.16 35.77
C ARG A 196 1.73 -8.34 34.69
N ILE A 197 2.31 -7.25 34.19
CA ILE A 197 3.33 -7.31 33.12
C ILE A 197 4.59 -8.03 33.60
N GLN A 198 5.00 -7.82 34.86
CA GLN A 198 6.19 -8.47 35.41
C GLN A 198 6.05 -9.99 35.56
N SER A 199 4.83 -10.53 35.62
CA SER A 199 4.59 -11.97 35.70
C SER A 199 4.38 -12.65 34.34
N MET A 200 4.14 -11.89 33.26
CA MET A 200 3.94 -12.44 31.92
C MET A 200 5.21 -13.11 31.38
N ASP A 201 5.08 -14.23 30.69
CA ASP A 201 6.20 -14.73 29.88
C ASP A 201 6.45 -13.86 28.63
N PHE A 202 7.46 -14.23 27.84
CA PHE A 202 7.84 -13.45 26.66
C PHE A 202 6.72 -13.36 25.62
N GLU A 203 6.10 -14.48 25.26
CA GLU A 203 5.09 -14.52 24.19
C GLU A 203 3.78 -13.88 24.66
N GLU A 204 3.41 -14.06 25.93
CA GLU A 204 2.28 -13.37 26.53
C GLU A 204 2.46 -11.84 26.52
N ALA A 205 3.63 -11.35 26.93
CA ALA A 205 3.93 -9.92 26.93
C ALA A 205 3.93 -9.34 25.51
N TRP A 206 4.56 -10.05 24.57
CA TRP A 206 4.59 -9.69 23.15
C TRP A 206 3.18 -9.62 22.55
N GLN A 207 2.39 -10.69 22.69
CA GLN A 207 1.05 -10.76 22.14
C GLN A 207 0.16 -9.67 22.73
N SER A 208 0.25 -9.41 24.05
CA SER A 208 -0.50 -8.34 24.69
C SER A 208 -0.13 -6.96 24.12
N LEU A 209 1.17 -6.68 23.94
CA LEU A 209 1.63 -5.40 23.40
C LEU A 209 1.19 -5.22 21.94
N PHE A 210 1.36 -6.24 21.11
CA PHE A 210 0.96 -6.18 19.71
C PHE A 210 -0.54 -5.98 19.55
N GLU A 211 -1.36 -6.71 20.30
CA GLU A 211 -2.82 -6.58 20.27
C GLU A 211 -3.31 -5.21 20.74
N GLU A 212 -2.64 -4.58 21.72
CA GLU A 212 -3.02 -3.24 22.18
C GLU A 212 -2.56 -2.12 21.23
N THR A 213 -1.45 -2.32 20.51
CA THR A 213 -0.85 -1.31 19.61
C THR A 213 -1.30 -1.43 18.15
N LYS A 214 -1.94 -2.55 17.77
CA LYS A 214 -2.37 -2.77 16.39
C LYS A 214 -3.57 -1.92 15.98
N GLU A 215 -4.42 -1.46 16.88
CA GLU A 215 -5.68 -0.81 16.50
C GLU A 215 -5.54 0.71 16.34
N GLY A 216 -5.93 1.22 15.17
CA GLY A 216 -5.91 2.65 14.86
C GLY A 216 -4.52 3.28 14.95
N TRP A 217 -4.49 4.60 15.16
CA TRP A 217 -3.28 5.38 15.43
C TRP A 217 -3.64 6.59 16.29
N SER A 218 -2.84 6.88 17.30
CA SER A 218 -3.12 7.97 18.25
C SER A 218 -1.83 8.62 18.74
N LYS A 219 -1.94 9.72 19.50
CA LYS A 219 -0.78 10.36 20.13
C LYS A 219 0.01 9.40 21.02
N LYS A 220 -0.66 8.42 21.64
CA LYS A 220 -0.02 7.36 22.42
C LYS A 220 0.89 6.49 21.53
N HIS A 221 0.40 6.08 20.37
CA HIS A 221 1.18 5.33 19.38
C HIS A 221 2.39 6.13 18.88
N LEU A 222 2.19 7.42 18.60
CA LEU A 222 3.26 8.30 18.14
C LEU A 222 4.41 8.40 19.18
N LEU A 223 4.08 8.70 20.43
CA LEU A 223 5.06 8.80 21.53
C LEU A 223 5.76 7.46 21.80
N PHE A 224 4.99 6.37 21.78
CA PHE A 224 5.53 5.03 21.96
C PHE A 224 6.51 4.67 20.84
N CYS A 225 6.14 4.88 19.58
CA CYS A 225 6.99 4.64 18.42
C CYS A 225 8.27 5.46 18.50
N GLU A 226 8.19 6.75 18.83
CA GLU A 226 9.36 7.65 18.97
C GLU A 226 10.35 7.14 20.03
N ASN A 227 9.84 6.68 21.17
CA ASN A 227 10.68 6.12 22.22
C ASN A 227 11.28 4.77 21.81
N LEU A 228 10.49 3.89 21.19
CA LEU A 228 10.88 2.54 20.79
C LEU A 228 12.05 2.53 19.79
N ILE A 229 12.05 3.47 18.85
CA ILE A 229 13.08 3.55 17.81
C ILE A 229 14.34 4.29 18.24
N LYS A 230 14.31 4.94 19.42
CA LYS A 230 15.40 5.80 19.88
C LYS A 230 16.69 5.01 20.09
N GLY A 231 17.79 5.54 19.57
CA GLY A 231 19.09 4.87 19.57
C GLY A 231 19.27 3.83 18.47
N GLN A 232 18.32 3.71 17.54
CA GLN A 232 18.39 2.80 16.39
C GLN A 232 18.52 3.62 15.09
N PRO A 233 19.74 3.83 14.55
CA PRO A 233 19.98 4.80 13.47
C PRO A 233 19.14 4.58 12.21
N PHE A 234 18.85 3.31 11.90
CA PHE A 234 18.01 2.96 10.75
C PHE A 234 16.56 3.45 10.93
N PHE A 235 15.95 3.18 12.08
CA PHE A 235 14.57 3.59 12.35
C PHE A 235 14.43 5.10 12.57
N GLU A 236 15.41 5.74 13.22
CA GLU A 236 15.43 7.19 13.37
C GLU A 236 15.45 7.89 12.00
N LYS A 237 16.21 7.37 11.03
CA LYS A 237 16.22 7.90 9.66
C LYS A 237 14.85 7.78 8.98
N LEU A 238 14.14 6.67 9.15
CA LEU A 238 12.78 6.48 8.62
C LEU A 238 11.79 7.44 9.28
N TRP A 239 11.90 7.62 10.59
CA TRP A 239 11.11 8.58 11.35
C TRP A 239 11.33 10.02 10.89
N GLU A 240 12.58 10.41 10.67
CA GLU A 240 12.92 11.73 10.15
C GLU A 240 12.33 11.96 8.75
N LEU A 241 12.40 10.97 7.86
CA LEU A 241 11.81 11.09 6.51
C LEU A 241 10.31 11.40 6.56
N GLU A 242 9.58 10.76 7.47
CA GLU A 242 8.13 10.99 7.65
C GLU A 242 7.79 12.27 8.42
N ASN A 243 8.72 12.78 9.24
CA ASN A 243 8.53 13.99 10.06
C ASN A 243 9.23 15.24 9.52
N ARG A 244 9.90 15.15 8.36
CA ARG A 244 10.54 16.31 7.73
C ARG A 244 9.51 17.43 7.56
N PRO A 245 9.84 18.67 8.01
CA PRO A 245 8.95 19.80 7.79
C PRO A 245 8.77 19.98 6.30
N LYS A 246 7.51 20.03 5.86
CA LYS A 246 7.15 20.35 4.48
C LYS A 246 7.73 21.73 4.18
N VAL A 247 8.84 21.78 3.43
CA VAL A 247 9.40 23.06 3.00
C VAL A 247 8.38 23.63 2.01
N ASN A 248 7.74 24.73 2.40
CA ASN A 248 6.68 25.38 1.63
C ASN A 248 7.20 25.93 0.32
#